data_AF-A0A7W8EAJ8-F1
#
_entry.id   AF-A0A7W8EAJ8-F1
#
_cell.length_a   1.000
_cell.length_b   1.000
_cell.length_c   1.000
_cell.angle_alpha   90.00
_cell.angle_beta   90.00
_cell.angle_gamma   90.00
#
_symmetry.space_group_name_H-M   'P 1'
#
loop_
_entity.id
_entity.type
_entity.pdbx_description
1 polymer ?
#
loop_
_entity_poly.entity_id
_entity_poly.type
_entity_poly.pdbx_seq_one_letter_code
_entity_poly.pdbx_strand_id
1 'polypeptide(L)'
;MTTTAEQIQEKPVMAPNDKNLDNPLPGQFNSTQLNVVTTLDVANTVASKSIDGRAFLMDNSPHSKGKGTPQLQTICKQGQVLNWLIYCLDMDQRQDKTWPPMARIVNIVFLDEGGEEVLGTQVCSDLKIYGGPDEIRSPYTPSYYYWAGMVRPDLEPGIYKYRLVYELDADGGGMKHYFQLSEPSLRVLPYDFVPQHPHKD
;
A
#
# COMPACT_ATOMS: atom_id res chain seq x y z
N MET A 1 -47.22 -44.09 -7.46
CA MET A 1 -46.38 -43.57 -8.56
C MET A 1 -47.22 -42.47 -9.19
N THR A 2 -46.89 -41.19 -9.10
CA THR A 2 -45.64 -40.57 -9.58
C THR A 2 -45.41 -39.26 -8.82
N THR A 3 -44.20 -39.04 -8.33
CA THR A 3 -43.75 -37.78 -7.71
C THR A 3 -43.25 -36.87 -8.81
N THR A 4 -43.78 -35.66 -8.94
CA THR A 4 -43.26 -34.65 -9.89
C THR A 4 -42.07 -33.96 -9.24
N ALA A 5 -40.89 -34.11 -9.83
CA ALA A 5 -39.67 -33.45 -9.41
C ALA A 5 -39.70 -31.96 -9.79
N GLU A 6 -39.51 -31.08 -8.82
CA GLU A 6 -39.15 -29.68 -9.08
C GLU A 6 -37.73 -29.63 -9.64
N GLN A 7 -37.59 -29.10 -10.86
CA GLN A 7 -36.28 -28.73 -11.41
C GLN A 7 -35.77 -27.49 -10.67
N ILE A 8 -34.71 -27.67 -9.89
CA ILE A 8 -33.92 -26.57 -9.34
C ILE A 8 -33.14 -25.96 -10.50
N GLN A 9 -33.58 -24.78 -10.95
CA GLN A 9 -32.87 -24.01 -11.95
C GLN A 9 -31.68 -23.32 -11.28
N GLU A 10 -30.48 -23.85 -11.48
CA GLU A 10 -29.24 -23.20 -11.07
C GLU A 10 -29.13 -21.83 -11.75
N LYS A 11 -29.14 -20.76 -10.95
CA LYS A 11 -28.83 -19.42 -11.45
C LYS A 11 -27.34 -19.36 -11.80
N PRO A 12 -26.96 -18.81 -12.97
CA PRO A 12 -25.55 -18.59 -13.27
C PRO A 12 -24.98 -17.61 -12.23
N VAL A 13 -23.87 -17.98 -11.60
CA VAL A 13 -23.05 -17.05 -10.83
C VAL A 13 -22.55 -16.02 -11.83
N MET A 14 -23.11 -14.81 -11.82
CA MET A 14 -22.60 -13.72 -12.62
C MET A 14 -21.15 -13.47 -12.18
N ALA A 15 -20.22 -13.55 -13.13
CA ALA A 15 -18.91 -12.92 -12.97
C ALA A 15 -19.12 -11.45 -12.55
N PRO A 16 -18.24 -10.88 -11.71
CA PRO A 16 -18.37 -9.49 -11.28
C PRO A 16 -18.51 -8.61 -12.51
N ASN A 17 -19.66 -7.93 -12.62
CA ASN A 17 -19.96 -7.07 -13.75
C ASN A 17 -18.99 -5.88 -13.68
N ASP A 18 -18.11 -5.72 -14.67
CA ASP A 18 -17.11 -4.64 -14.80
C ASP A 18 -17.71 -3.21 -14.80
N LYS A 19 -19.03 -3.08 -14.68
CA LYS A 19 -19.76 -1.81 -14.61
C LYS A 19 -19.63 -1.08 -13.27
N ASN A 20 -18.97 -1.67 -12.27
CA ASN A 20 -18.60 -0.98 -11.02
C ASN A 20 -17.29 -0.18 -11.12
N LEU A 21 -16.62 -0.14 -12.28
CA LEU A 21 -15.47 0.73 -12.52
C LEU A 21 -15.85 2.20 -12.81
N ASP A 22 -17.12 2.45 -13.16
CA ASP A 22 -17.68 3.80 -13.24
C ASP A 22 -18.10 4.25 -11.83
N ASN A 23 -17.14 4.52 -10.94
CA ASN A 23 -17.47 4.92 -9.58
C ASN A 23 -18.15 6.30 -9.56
N PRO A 24 -19.45 6.41 -9.20
CA PRO A 24 -20.20 7.65 -9.31
C PRO A 24 -20.13 8.49 -8.03
N LEU A 25 -19.23 8.19 -7.08
CA LEU A 25 -19.13 8.90 -5.81
C LEU A 25 -18.33 10.21 -5.98
N PRO A 26 -19.00 11.38 -6.07
CA PRO A 26 -18.33 12.67 -6.18
C PRO A 26 -17.78 12.99 -4.78
N GLY A 27 -16.53 12.60 -4.53
CA GLY A 27 -15.92 12.73 -3.20
C GLY A 27 -14.83 11.72 -2.88
N GLN A 28 -14.59 10.71 -3.72
CA GLN A 28 -13.56 9.72 -3.42
C GLN A 28 -12.12 10.28 -3.47
N PHE A 29 -11.90 11.36 -4.24
CA PHE A 29 -10.66 12.15 -4.18
C PHE A 29 -10.49 12.96 -2.89
N ASN A 30 -11.56 13.08 -2.10
CA ASN A 30 -11.54 13.73 -0.79
C ASN A 30 -11.40 12.69 0.33
N SER A 31 -10.79 11.53 0.07
CA SER A 31 -10.23 10.78 1.19
C SER A 31 -9.20 11.69 1.85
N THR A 32 -9.54 12.21 3.03
CA THR A 32 -8.71 13.15 3.79
C THR A 32 -7.32 12.56 4.05
N GLN A 33 -7.22 11.23 4.04
CA GLN A 33 -5.98 10.47 4.15
C GLN A 33 -5.94 9.37 3.09
N LEU A 34 -4.87 9.36 2.31
CA LEU A 34 -4.60 8.34 1.31
C LEU A 34 -3.66 7.27 1.89
N ASN A 35 -4.06 6.02 1.83
CA ASN A 35 -3.31 4.89 2.38
C ASN A 35 -2.60 4.15 1.26
N VAL A 36 -1.28 4.05 1.35
CA VAL A 36 -0.43 3.19 0.52
C VAL A 36 -0.08 1.97 1.37
N VAL A 37 -0.44 0.78 0.91
CA VAL A 37 -0.26 -0.48 1.64
C VAL A 37 0.74 -1.34 0.89
N THR A 38 1.81 -1.73 1.57
CA THR A 38 2.72 -2.79 1.13
C THR A 38 2.19 -4.13 1.66
N THR A 39 2.01 -5.12 0.80
CA THR A 39 1.97 -6.54 1.21
C THR A 39 3.34 -7.17 0.98
N LEU A 40 3.84 -7.91 1.96
CA LEU A 40 5.19 -8.48 1.93
C LEU A 40 5.20 -9.95 2.37
N ASP A 41 5.76 -10.82 1.52
CA ASP A 41 6.12 -12.20 1.88
C ASP A 41 7.44 -12.19 2.65
N VAL A 42 7.38 -12.23 3.97
CA VAL A 42 8.55 -12.04 4.84
C VAL A 42 9.40 -13.30 4.82
N ALA A 43 8.78 -14.47 4.93
CA ALA A 43 9.50 -15.74 5.01
C ALA A 43 10.34 -15.98 3.74
N ASN A 44 9.78 -15.81 2.56
CA ASN A 44 10.52 -16.00 1.31
C ASN A 44 11.50 -14.85 1.05
N THR A 45 11.25 -13.63 1.53
CA THR A 45 12.22 -12.53 1.41
C THR A 45 13.48 -12.82 2.23
N VAL A 46 13.33 -13.24 3.48
CA VAL A 46 14.46 -13.61 4.34
C VAL A 46 15.20 -14.84 3.79
N ALA A 47 14.46 -15.89 3.41
CA ALA A 47 15.04 -17.13 2.91
C ALA A 47 15.83 -16.95 1.61
N SER A 48 15.30 -16.16 0.67
CA SER A 48 15.95 -15.90 -0.63
C SER A 48 16.96 -14.75 -0.59
N LYS A 49 16.95 -13.94 0.47
CA LYS A 49 17.72 -12.70 0.58
C LYS A 49 17.45 -11.71 -0.56
N SER A 50 16.22 -11.70 -1.08
CA SER A 50 15.77 -10.76 -2.10
C SER A 50 14.31 -10.39 -1.85
N ILE A 51 13.96 -9.13 -2.12
CA ILE A 51 12.57 -8.64 -2.06
C ILE A 51 11.87 -8.72 -3.43
N ASP A 52 12.60 -9.05 -4.49
CA ASP A 52 12.11 -9.05 -5.86
C ASP A 52 10.94 -10.05 -5.98
N GLY A 53 9.80 -9.57 -6.49
CA GLY A 53 8.59 -10.40 -6.64
C GLY A 53 7.94 -10.82 -5.31
N ARG A 54 8.29 -10.19 -4.18
CA ARG A 54 7.77 -10.52 -2.84
C ARG A 54 7.09 -9.35 -2.13
N ALA A 55 7.27 -8.14 -2.64
CA ALA A 55 6.58 -6.93 -2.19
C ALA A 55 5.62 -6.42 -3.27
N PHE A 56 4.39 -6.10 -2.86
CA PHE A 56 3.37 -5.56 -3.74
C PHE A 56 2.71 -4.35 -3.09
N LEU A 57 2.42 -3.31 -3.88
CA LEU A 57 1.84 -2.08 -3.35
C LEU A 57 0.44 -1.85 -3.90
N MET A 58 -0.45 -1.40 -3.02
CA MET A 58 -1.81 -0.98 -3.32
C MET A 58 -2.07 0.37 -2.66
N ASP A 59 -3.09 1.09 -3.15
CA ASP A 59 -3.61 2.26 -2.44
C ASP A 59 -5.13 2.37 -2.61
N ASN A 60 -5.73 3.29 -1.87
CA ASN A 60 -7.16 3.63 -1.97
C ASN A 60 -7.45 4.77 -2.96
N SER A 61 -6.51 5.18 -3.83
CA SER A 61 -6.74 6.17 -4.87
C SER A 61 -7.28 5.49 -6.13
N PRO A 62 -8.47 5.85 -6.63
CA PRO A 62 -9.12 5.11 -7.73
C PRO A 62 -8.35 5.16 -9.06
N HIS A 63 -7.46 6.13 -9.25
CA HIS A 63 -6.78 6.37 -10.53
C HIS A 63 -5.29 6.04 -10.52
N SER A 64 -4.75 5.56 -9.39
CA SER A 64 -3.37 5.10 -9.32
C SER A 64 -3.09 3.97 -10.31
N LYS A 65 -1.84 3.91 -10.78
CA LYS A 65 -1.38 2.93 -11.77
C LYS A 65 -0.44 1.92 -11.13
N GLY A 66 -0.36 0.72 -11.69
CA GLY A 66 0.56 -0.32 -11.19
C GLY A 66 0.15 -0.89 -9.83
N LYS A 67 -1.15 -0.86 -9.49
CA LYS A 67 -1.68 -1.52 -8.30
C LYS A 67 -1.37 -3.01 -8.31
N GLY A 68 -0.91 -3.53 -7.17
CA GLY A 68 -0.47 -4.92 -7.02
C GLY A 68 0.94 -5.17 -7.57
N THR A 69 1.72 -4.13 -7.82
CA THR A 69 3.11 -4.22 -8.31
C THR A 69 4.03 -3.36 -7.45
N PRO A 70 5.36 -3.58 -7.48
CA PRO A 70 6.31 -2.68 -6.82
C PRO A 70 6.39 -1.29 -7.47
N GLN A 71 5.99 -1.16 -8.75
CA GLN A 71 5.97 0.10 -9.49
C GLN A 71 4.69 0.93 -9.27
N LEU A 72 3.99 0.78 -8.14
CA LEU A 72 2.79 1.56 -7.84
C LEU A 72 3.09 3.05 -8.01
N GLN A 73 2.31 3.71 -8.86
CA GLN A 73 2.26 5.16 -8.97
C GLN A 73 0.98 5.66 -8.32
N THR A 74 1.12 6.17 -7.10
CA THR A 74 0.02 6.69 -6.29
C THR A 74 -0.36 8.10 -6.72
N ILE A 75 -1.60 8.29 -7.17
CA ILE A 75 -2.13 9.62 -7.48
C ILE A 75 -2.62 10.29 -6.21
N CYS A 76 -2.06 11.45 -5.90
CA CYS A 76 -2.38 12.29 -4.74
C CYS A 76 -2.36 13.78 -5.11
N LYS A 77 -2.78 14.64 -4.18
CA LYS A 77 -2.78 16.10 -4.34
C LYS A 77 -1.82 16.79 -3.39
N GLN A 78 -1.41 18.00 -3.75
CA GLN A 78 -0.83 18.97 -2.81
C GLN A 78 -1.69 19.08 -1.53
N GLY A 79 -1.05 19.06 -0.36
CA GLY A 79 -1.70 19.15 0.94
C GLY A 79 -2.40 17.87 1.41
N GLN A 80 -2.41 16.79 0.62
CA GLN A 80 -3.05 15.53 1.02
C GLN A 80 -2.18 14.76 2.01
N VAL A 81 -2.80 14.22 3.06
CA VAL A 81 -2.13 13.33 4.02
C VAL A 81 -2.01 11.93 3.41
N LEU A 82 -0.82 11.36 3.53
CA LEU A 82 -0.47 10.02 3.10
C LEU A 82 -0.08 9.17 4.31
N ASN A 83 -0.55 7.92 4.33
CA ASN A 83 -0.12 6.90 5.28
C ASN A 83 0.50 5.74 4.51
N TRP A 84 1.71 5.30 4.89
CA TRP A 84 2.34 4.09 4.37
C TRP A 84 2.23 2.99 5.42
N LEU A 85 1.55 1.91 5.06
CA LEU A 85 1.32 0.75 5.91
C LEU A 85 2.06 -0.46 5.33
N ILE A 86 2.40 -1.40 6.20
CA ILE A 86 2.90 -2.71 5.81
C ILE A 86 2.03 -3.81 6.40
N TYR A 87 1.74 -4.82 5.57
CA TYR A 87 1.01 -6.02 5.91
C TYR A 87 1.87 -7.23 5.52
N CYS A 88 2.24 -8.05 6.50
CA CYS A 88 2.97 -9.28 6.21
C CYS A 88 1.97 -10.34 5.72
N LEU A 89 2.32 -11.13 4.71
CA LEU A 89 1.44 -12.21 4.21
C LEU A 89 1.46 -13.42 5.15
N ASP A 90 2.59 -13.67 5.80
CA ASP A 90 2.76 -14.74 6.76
C ASP A 90 2.33 -14.25 8.15
N MET A 91 1.02 -14.19 8.45
CA MET A 91 0.52 -13.71 9.76
C MET A 91 -0.09 -14.79 10.66
N ASP A 92 -0.16 -16.02 10.16
CA ASP A 92 -0.69 -17.14 10.93
C ASP A 92 0.34 -17.66 11.94
N GLN A 93 -0.12 -17.98 13.15
CA GLN A 93 0.71 -18.65 14.14
C GLN A 93 1.16 -20.02 13.59
N ARG A 94 2.49 -20.25 13.61
CA ARG A 94 3.09 -21.49 13.14
C ARG A 94 2.72 -22.68 14.04
N GLN A 95 2.88 -23.91 13.54
CA GLN A 95 2.53 -25.13 14.28
C GLN A 95 3.29 -25.27 15.61
N ASP A 96 4.51 -24.73 15.67
CA ASP A 96 5.37 -24.69 16.86
C ASP A 96 5.02 -23.58 17.86
N LYS A 97 3.88 -22.90 17.65
CA LYS A 97 3.39 -21.76 18.46
C LYS A 97 4.24 -20.49 18.38
N THR A 98 5.23 -20.44 17.50
CA THR A 98 5.95 -19.19 17.20
C THR A 98 5.13 -18.30 16.28
N TRP A 99 5.31 -16.99 16.42
CA TRP A 99 4.77 -16.03 15.48
C TRP A 99 5.76 -15.86 14.32
N PRO A 100 5.26 -15.73 13.09
CA PRO A 100 6.11 -15.46 11.93
C PRO A 100 6.85 -14.12 12.09
N PRO A 101 8.03 -13.98 11.47
CA PRO A 101 8.80 -12.75 11.51
C PRO A 101 8.00 -11.57 10.97
N MET A 102 8.14 -10.42 11.63
CA MET A 102 7.45 -9.20 11.26
C MET A 102 8.32 -8.33 10.35
N ALA A 103 7.67 -7.44 9.61
CA ALA A 103 8.33 -6.41 8.84
C ALA A 103 7.86 -5.02 9.28
N ARG A 104 8.76 -4.05 9.23
CA ARG A 104 8.47 -2.63 9.48
C ARG A 104 9.15 -1.74 8.46
N ILE A 105 8.50 -0.65 8.10
CA ILE A 105 9.11 0.43 7.32
C ILE A 105 10.00 1.23 8.26
N VAL A 106 11.30 1.27 8.02
CA VAL A 106 12.25 2.03 8.86
C VAL A 106 12.70 3.33 8.23
N ASN A 107 12.48 3.52 6.93
CA ASN A 107 12.74 4.78 6.25
C ASN A 107 11.94 4.90 4.95
N ILE A 108 11.64 6.14 4.56
CA ILE A 108 11.07 6.51 3.26
C ILE A 108 11.95 7.63 2.69
N VAL A 109 12.59 7.37 1.55
CA VAL A 109 13.57 8.30 0.95
C VAL A 109 13.10 8.70 -0.43
N PHE A 110 12.93 10.00 -0.68
CA PHE A 110 12.59 10.50 -2.03
C PHE A 110 13.83 10.56 -2.92
N LEU A 111 13.63 10.19 -4.18
CA LEU A 111 14.69 9.99 -5.17
C LEU A 111 14.59 11.01 -6.30
N ASP A 112 15.73 11.36 -6.90
CA ASP A 112 15.76 12.14 -8.14
C ASP A 112 15.44 11.28 -9.38
N GLU A 113 15.54 11.88 -10.56
CA GLU A 113 15.32 11.19 -11.83
C GLU A 113 16.32 10.04 -12.07
N GLY A 114 17.54 10.18 -11.55
CA GLY A 114 18.61 9.18 -11.60
C GLY A 114 18.46 8.05 -10.58
N GLY A 115 17.55 8.19 -9.61
CA GLY A 115 17.34 7.23 -8.52
C GLY A 115 18.22 7.46 -7.30
N GLU A 116 18.94 8.59 -7.26
CA GLU A 116 19.78 8.99 -6.14
C GLU A 116 18.97 9.74 -5.08
N GLU A 117 19.44 9.69 -3.83
CA GLU A 117 18.76 10.33 -2.71
C GLU A 117 18.85 11.86 -2.81
N VAL A 118 17.69 12.54 -2.73
CA VAL A 118 17.68 14.00 -2.83
C VAL A 118 17.82 14.64 -1.45
N LEU A 119 19.03 15.12 -1.16
CA LEU A 119 19.27 15.98 0.00
C LEU A 119 18.74 17.39 -0.30
N GLY A 120 17.49 17.67 0.06
CA GLY A 120 16.93 19.04 0.04
C GLY A 120 15.51 19.17 -0.50
N THR A 121 15.00 18.20 -1.27
CA THR A 121 13.62 18.22 -1.74
C THR A 121 12.73 17.51 -0.73
N GLN A 122 12.20 18.29 0.20
CA GLN A 122 11.19 17.79 1.12
C GLN A 122 9.86 17.64 0.35
N VAL A 123 9.46 16.42 0.04
CA VAL A 123 8.17 16.13 -0.64
C VAL A 123 7.01 16.13 0.36
N CYS A 124 7.25 15.58 1.56
CA CYS A 124 6.26 15.55 2.63
C CYS A 124 6.72 16.34 3.86
N SER A 125 5.81 17.10 4.46
CA SER A 125 5.97 17.63 5.83
C SER A 125 5.56 16.58 6.85
N ASP A 126 6.18 16.63 8.03
CA ASP A 126 5.91 15.75 9.17
C ASP A 126 5.97 14.25 8.85
N LEU A 127 6.83 13.84 7.90
CA LEU A 127 7.02 12.45 7.53
C LEU A 127 7.70 11.68 8.68
N LYS A 128 6.91 10.90 9.43
CA LYS A 128 7.37 10.18 10.61
C LYS A 128 6.55 8.91 10.88
N ILE A 129 7.07 8.06 11.75
CA ILE A 129 6.33 6.93 12.31
C ILE A 129 5.22 7.48 13.19
N TYR A 130 3.98 7.07 12.95
CA TYR A 130 2.80 7.54 13.69
C TYR A 130 2.15 6.43 14.52
N GLY A 131 2.42 5.15 14.22
CA GLY A 131 1.97 4.04 15.05
C GLY A 131 2.81 2.77 14.86
N GLY A 132 2.93 1.98 15.92
CA GLY A 132 3.64 0.71 15.95
C GLY A 132 3.11 -0.25 17.03
N PRO A 133 3.59 -1.50 17.04
CA PRO A 133 3.09 -2.59 17.90
C PRO A 133 3.21 -2.37 19.41
N ASP A 134 4.02 -1.43 19.86
CA ASP A 134 4.33 -1.31 21.29
C ASP A 134 3.24 -0.61 22.14
N GLU A 135 2.32 0.16 21.56
CA GLU A 135 1.26 0.85 22.33
C GLU A 135 -0.10 0.13 22.32
N ILE A 136 -0.29 -0.86 21.44
CA ILE A 136 -1.57 -1.59 21.28
C ILE A 136 -1.30 -3.09 21.41
N ARG A 137 -0.81 -3.53 22.57
CA ARG A 137 -0.62 -4.96 22.88
C ARG A 137 -1.92 -5.63 23.33
N SER A 138 -2.94 -5.58 22.48
CA SER A 138 -4.05 -6.53 22.59
C SER A 138 -3.66 -7.79 21.81
N PRO A 139 -3.74 -9.00 22.40
CA PRO A 139 -3.51 -10.24 21.67
C PRO A 139 -4.53 -10.51 20.55
N TYR A 140 -5.57 -9.66 20.45
CA TYR A 140 -6.65 -9.77 19.47
C TYR A 140 -6.63 -8.66 18.41
N THR A 141 -5.68 -7.71 18.47
CA THR A 141 -5.66 -6.56 17.57
C THR A 141 -4.39 -6.59 16.73
N PRO A 142 -4.47 -6.76 15.40
CA PRO A 142 -3.32 -6.60 14.54
C PRO A 142 -2.81 -5.16 14.69
N SER A 143 -1.56 -5.00 15.09
CA SER A 143 -0.94 -3.68 15.13
C SER A 143 -0.23 -3.42 13.81
N TYR A 144 -0.54 -2.27 13.20
CA TYR A 144 0.05 -1.85 11.94
C TYR A 144 1.19 -0.88 12.23
N TYR A 145 2.35 -1.18 11.67
CA TYR A 145 3.42 -0.20 11.59
C TYR A 145 3.10 0.75 10.44
N TYR A 146 2.99 2.06 10.73
CA TYR A 146 2.75 3.02 9.68
C TYR A 146 3.52 4.33 9.83
N TRP A 147 3.92 4.82 8.67
CA TRP A 147 4.44 6.16 8.47
C TRP A 147 3.32 7.06 7.99
N ALA A 148 3.34 8.32 8.40
CA ALA A 148 2.43 9.32 7.90
C ALA A 148 3.20 10.58 7.53
N GLY A 149 2.73 11.30 6.52
CA GLY A 149 3.25 12.60 6.11
C GLY A 149 2.23 13.34 5.25
N MET A 150 2.31 14.66 5.21
CA MET A 150 1.46 15.47 4.33
C MET A 150 2.27 15.86 3.10
N VAL A 151 1.75 15.60 1.90
CA VAL A 151 2.32 16.18 0.67
C VAL A 151 2.33 17.69 0.85
N ARG A 152 3.49 18.31 0.68
CA ARG A 152 3.62 19.76 0.87
C ARG A 152 2.60 20.52 0.01
N PRO A 153 1.85 21.49 0.57
CA PRO A 153 0.89 22.27 -0.19
C PRO A 153 1.51 23.08 -1.34
N ASP A 154 2.79 23.43 -1.20
CA ASP A 154 3.58 24.22 -2.15
C ASP A 154 4.54 23.36 -3.01
N LEU A 155 4.44 22.03 -2.94
CA LEU A 155 5.24 21.15 -3.79
C LEU A 155 4.77 21.27 -5.24
N GLU A 156 5.68 21.49 -6.17
CA GLU A 156 5.34 21.49 -7.60
C GLU A 156 4.61 20.18 -8.01
N PRO A 157 3.54 20.23 -8.81
CA PRO A 157 2.93 19.03 -9.35
C PRO A 157 3.92 18.23 -10.21
N GLY A 158 3.98 16.92 -10.05
CA GLY A 158 5.00 16.11 -10.70
C GLY A 158 4.99 14.64 -10.30
N ILE A 159 6.01 13.91 -10.75
CA ILE A 159 6.25 12.51 -10.36
C ILE A 159 7.45 12.48 -9.42
N TYR A 160 7.25 11.92 -8.22
CA TYR A 160 8.25 11.82 -7.16
C TYR A 160 8.48 10.36 -6.82
N LYS A 161 9.60 9.80 -7.27
CA LYS A 161 10.01 8.43 -6.92
C LYS A 161 10.44 8.38 -5.45
N TYR A 162 10.23 7.23 -4.81
CA TYR A 162 10.70 7.02 -3.45
C TYR A 162 11.15 5.59 -3.21
N ARG A 163 12.01 5.43 -2.22
CA ARG A 163 12.51 4.17 -1.72
C ARG A 163 11.88 3.86 -0.36
N LEU A 164 11.29 2.69 -0.25
CA LEU A 164 10.89 2.10 1.03
C LEU A 164 12.04 1.23 1.54
N VAL A 165 12.45 1.47 2.78
CA VAL A 165 13.43 0.63 3.48
C VAL A 165 12.69 -0.19 4.52
N TYR A 166 12.74 -1.50 4.38
CA TYR A 166 12.12 -2.45 5.28
C TYR A 166 13.16 -3.09 6.19
N GLU A 167 12.82 -3.25 7.46
CA GLU A 167 13.51 -4.13 8.39
C GLU A 167 12.63 -5.36 8.63
N LEU A 168 13.22 -6.54 8.43
CA LEU A 168 12.59 -7.84 8.60
C LEU A 168 13.30 -8.61 9.70
N ASP A 169 12.52 -9.19 10.61
CA ASP A 169 13.07 -10.10 11.62
C ASP A 169 13.52 -11.41 10.95
N ALA A 170 14.68 -11.94 11.35
CA ALA A 170 15.12 -13.28 10.98
C ALA A 170 14.61 -14.32 11.98
N ASP A 171 14.29 -15.52 11.50
CA ASP A 171 13.97 -16.65 12.36
C ASP A 171 15.15 -16.97 13.30
N GLY A 172 14.86 -17.09 14.60
CA GLY A 172 15.74 -17.79 15.56
C GLY A 172 16.95 -17.05 16.12
N GLY A 173 16.95 -15.72 16.27
CA GLY A 173 18.06 -15.07 17.01
C GLY A 173 18.11 -13.54 17.09
N GLY A 174 17.07 -12.81 16.67
CA GLY A 174 17.07 -11.35 16.72
C GLY A 174 17.97 -10.66 15.67
N MET A 175 18.49 -11.41 14.70
CA MET A 175 19.15 -10.85 13.52
C MET A 175 18.12 -10.11 12.67
N LYS A 176 18.51 -8.94 12.18
CA LYS A 176 17.65 -8.06 11.37
C LYS A 176 18.19 -8.01 9.94
N HIS A 177 17.30 -8.14 8.98
CA HIS A 177 17.61 -7.99 7.56
C HIS A 177 16.98 -6.71 7.02
N TYR A 178 17.72 -6.01 6.17
CA TYR A 178 17.27 -4.76 5.57
C TYR A 178 17.10 -4.96 4.06
N PHE A 179 15.93 -4.58 3.56
CA PHE A 179 15.59 -4.66 2.14
C PHE A 179 15.07 -3.31 1.65
N GLN A 180 15.25 -3.04 0.37
CA GLN A 180 14.90 -1.77 -0.25
C GLN A 180 14.01 -2.01 -1.46
N LEU A 181 12.99 -1.17 -1.62
CA LEU A 181 12.14 -1.13 -2.79
C LEU A 181 12.11 0.31 -3.32
N SER A 182 12.65 0.55 -4.52
CA SER A 182 12.93 1.89 -5.07
C SER A 182 12.06 2.27 -6.28
N GLU A 183 11.14 1.39 -6.65
CA GLU A 183 10.26 1.51 -7.79
C GLU A 183 9.01 2.39 -7.61
N PRO A 184 8.42 2.54 -6.41
CA PRO A 184 7.15 3.25 -6.30
C PRO A 184 7.33 4.76 -6.46
N SER A 185 6.23 5.43 -6.80
CA SER A 185 6.22 6.88 -7.00
C SER A 185 4.90 7.52 -6.61
N LEU A 186 4.97 8.80 -6.25
CA LEU A 186 3.81 9.67 -6.10
C LEU A 186 3.64 10.48 -7.39
N ARG A 187 2.43 10.53 -7.94
CA ARG A 187 2.03 11.53 -8.93
C ARG A 187 1.20 12.59 -8.22
N VAL A 188 1.83 13.73 -7.97
CA VAL A 188 1.25 14.86 -7.25
C VAL A 188 0.54 15.77 -8.24
N LEU A 189 -0.74 16.02 -7.98
CA LEU A 189 -1.58 16.93 -8.74
C LEU A 189 -1.77 18.24 -7.98
N PRO A 190 -2.13 19.34 -8.69
CA PRO A 190 -2.56 20.58 -8.05
C PRO A 190 -3.70 20.33 -7.05
N TYR A 191 -3.74 21.11 -5.97
CA TYR A 191 -4.79 21.05 -4.96
C TYR A 191 -6.21 21.14 -5.57
N ASP A 192 -6.38 22.07 -6.50
CA ASP A 192 -7.63 22.39 -7.19
C ASP A 192 -7.96 21.45 -8.37
N PHE A 193 -7.17 20.40 -8.59
CA PHE A 193 -7.41 19.45 -9.67
C PHE A 193 -8.79 18.80 -9.56
N VAL A 194 -9.59 18.92 -10.63
CA VAL A 194 -10.89 18.27 -10.77
C VAL A 194 -10.77 17.19 -11.86
N PRO A 195 -11.10 15.92 -11.58
CA PRO A 195 -11.12 14.87 -12.59
C PRO A 195 -12.14 15.22 -13.66
N GLN A 196 -11.73 15.25 -14.92
CA GLN A 196 -12.68 15.36 -16.02
C GLN A 196 -13.38 14.01 -16.17
N HIS A 197 -14.69 13.96 -15.92
CA HIS A 197 -15.50 12.81 -16.36
C HIS A 197 -15.51 12.83 -17.89
N PRO A 198 -15.24 11.71 -18.58
CA PRO A 198 -15.50 11.65 -20.01
C PRO A 198 -16.99 11.91 -20.21
N HIS A 199 -17.31 12.97 -20.93
CA HIS A 199 -18.67 13.21 -21.40
C HIS A 199 -19.11 11.95 -22.16
N LYS A 200 -20.20 11.33 -21.70
CA LYS A 200 -20.95 10.38 -22.52
C LYS A 200 -21.64 11.22 -23.58
N ASP A 201 -21.10 11.21 -24.79
CA ASP A 201 -21.84 11.59 -25.99
C ASP A 201 -23.03 10.65 -26.21
#